data_AF-A0A1Z9DJT0-F1
#
_entry.id   AF-A0A1Z9DJT0-F1
#
_cell.length_a   1.000
_cell.length_b   1.000
_cell.length_c   1.000
_cell.angle_alpha   90.00
_cell.angle_beta   90.00
_cell.angle_gamma   90.00
#
_symmetry.space_group_name_H-M   'P 1'
#
loop_
_entity.id
_entity.type
_entity.pdbx_description
1 polymer ?
#
loop_
_entity_poly.entity_id
_entity_poly.type
_entity_poly.pdbx_seq_one_letter_code
_entity_poly.pdbx_strand_id
1 'polypeptide(L)' 'METANQLPQKLASLLDLYDSGNLPADLEIEMCQYLIDTDLSEVFTQYQQLCDRYIMEGLCYDVAI' A
#
# COMPACT_ATOMS: atom_id res chain seq x y z
N MET A 1 23.03 14.59 -5.68
CA MET A 1 22.06 14.69 -4.58
C MET A 1 21.50 13.30 -4.40
N GLU A 2 21.60 12.82 -3.16
CA GLU A 2 21.61 11.41 -2.78
C GLU A 2 20.39 10.58 -3.22
N THR A 3 20.71 9.33 -3.58
CA THR A 3 19.87 8.16 -3.79
C THR A 3 18.74 8.00 -2.78
N ALA A 4 17.50 7.82 -3.25
CA ALA A 4 16.43 7.25 -2.42
C ALA A 4 15.38 6.52 -3.26
N ASN A 5 15.78 5.48 -3.99
CA ASN A 5 14.86 4.41 -4.43
C ASN A 5 14.53 3.47 -3.26
N GLN A 6 14.48 4.01 -2.03
CA GLN A 6 14.18 3.24 -0.84
C GLN A 6 12.67 3.33 -0.63
N LEU A 7 11.99 2.19 -0.78
CA LEU A 7 10.68 2.03 -0.18
C LEU A 7 10.79 2.55 1.27
N PRO A 8 9.88 3.44 1.70
CA PRO A 8 9.90 3.90 3.07
C PRO A 8 9.89 2.67 3.98
N GLN A 9 10.80 2.64 4.97
CA GLN A 9 10.97 1.47 5.85
C GLN A 9 9.65 1.00 6.45
N LYS A 10 8.74 1.95 6.72
CA LYS A 10 7.38 1.69 7.16
C LYS A 10 6.59 0.82 6.15
N LEU A 11 6.58 1.19 4.87
CA LEU A 11 5.88 0.42 3.84
C LEU A 11 6.50 -0.97 3.69
N ALA A 12 7.83 -1.09 3.70
CA ALA A 12 8.50 -2.40 3.63
C ALA A 12 8.08 -3.32 4.80
N SER A 13 8.01 -2.79 6.02
CA SER A 13 7.52 -3.54 7.18
C SER A 13 6.04 -3.92 7.09
N LEU A 14 5.19 -3.03 6.56
CA LEU A 14 3.77 -3.32 6.34
C LEU A 14 3.58 -4.46 5.33
N LEU A 15 4.31 -4.42 4.22
CA LEU A 15 4.28 -5.45 3.18
C LEU A 15 4.75 -6.82 3.72
N ASP A 16 5.82 -6.84 4.51
CA ASP A 16 6.34 -8.08 5.14
C ASP A 16 5.35 -8.69 6.13
N LEU A 17 4.71 -7.85 6.95
CA LEU A 17 3.66 -8.29 7.88
C LEU A 17 2.42 -8.80 7.15
N TYR A 18 2.04 -8.18 6.02
CA TYR A 18 0.93 -8.60 5.19
C TYR A 18 1.21 -9.96 4.55
N ASP A 19 2.40 -10.14 3.97
CA ASP A 19 2.84 -11.40 3.36
C ASP A 19 2.90 -12.52 4.41
N SER A 20 3.32 -12.17 5.64
CA SER A 20 3.31 -13.08 6.79
C SER A 20 1.92 -13.35 7.38
N GLY A 21 0.86 -12.69 6.90
CA GLY A 21 -0.51 -12.82 7.40
C GLY A 21 -0.72 -12.32 8.83
N ASN A 22 0.18 -11.45 9.32
CA ASN A 22 0.15 -10.89 10.67
C ASN A 22 -0.24 -9.40 10.69
N LEU A 23 -0.54 -8.81 9.53
CA LEU A 23 -0.94 -7.41 9.45
C LEU A 23 -2.39 -7.23 9.91
N PRO A 24 -2.68 -6.40 10.92
CA PRO A 24 -4.04 -6.09 11.32
C PRO A 24 -4.74 -5.19 10.29
N ALA A 25 -6.06 -5.33 10.19
CA ALA A 25 -6.89 -4.63 9.19
C ALA A 25 -6.70 -3.11 9.14
N ASP A 26 -6.51 -2.45 10.28
CA ASP A 26 -6.27 -1.00 10.34
C ASP A 26 -4.97 -0.61 9.59
N LEU A 27 -3.94 -1.44 9.71
CA LEU A 27 -2.66 -1.26 9.02
C LEU A 27 -2.69 -1.78 7.57
N GLU A 28 -3.56 -2.74 7.24
CA GLU A 28 -3.81 -3.14 5.84
C GLU A 28 -4.37 -1.95 5.04
N ILE A 29 -5.29 -1.18 5.63
CA ILE A 29 -5.84 0.03 5.02
C ILE A 29 -4.74 1.08 4.85
N GLU A 30 -3.91 1.31 5.88
CA GLU A 30 -2.78 2.24 5.79
C GLU A 30 -1.79 1.83 4.70
N MET A 31 -1.47 0.54 4.60
CA MET A 31 -0.60 -0.01 3.55
C MET A 31 -1.18 0.24 2.15
N CYS A 32 -2.46 -0.06 1.95
CA CYS A 32 -3.13 0.14 0.66
C CYS A 32 -3.18 1.62 0.28
N GLN A 33 -3.57 2.49 1.22
CA GLN A 33 -3.59 3.93 0.99
C GLN A 33 -2.20 4.44 0.60
N TYR A 34 -1.15 3.97 1.26
CA TYR A 34 0.22 4.34 0.93
C TYR A 34 0.62 3.86 -0.47
N LEU A 35 0.23 2.65 -0.87
CA LEU A 35 0.49 2.12 -2.21
C LEU A 35 -0.24 2.92 -3.29
N ILE A 36 -1.45 3.40 -3.01
CA ILE A 36 -2.23 4.25 -3.91
C ILE A 36 -1.58 5.64 -4.00
N ASP A 37 -1.34 6.31 -2.87
CA ASP A 37 -0.76 7.66 -2.82
C ASP A 37 0.64 7.76 -3.47
N THR A 38 1.38 6.66 -3.50
CA THR A 38 2.73 6.60 -4.08
C THR A 38 2.77 5.97 -5.46
N ASP A 39 1.61 5.65 -6.06
CA ASP A 39 1.50 4.99 -7.36
C ASP A 39 2.18 3.59 -7.40
N LEU A 40 2.59 3.09 -6.24
CA LEU A 40 3.26 1.79 -6.08
C LEU A 40 2.29 0.63 -6.24
N SER A 41 0.97 0.87 -6.16
CA SER A 41 -0.04 -0.15 -6.46
C SER A 41 0.03 -0.64 -7.91
N GLU A 42 0.43 0.22 -8.86
CA GLU A 42 0.66 -0.16 -10.27
C GLU A 42 1.96 -0.95 -10.46
N VAL A 43 2.97 -0.68 -9.62
CA VAL A 43 4.26 -1.38 -9.62
C VAL A 43 4.12 -2.76 -8.97
N PHE A 44 3.43 -2.84 -7.83
CA PHE A 44 3.18 -4.06 -7.08
C PHE A 44 1.75 -4.58 -7.37
N THR A 45 1.56 -5.08 -8.59
CA THR A 45 0.26 -5.55 -9.10
C THR A 45 -0.41 -6.62 -8.22
N GLN A 46 0.36 -7.35 -7.41
CA GLN A 46 -0.13 -8.31 -6.42
C GLN A 46 -1.03 -7.67 -5.35
N TYR A 47 -0.81 -6.40 -5.00
CA TYR A 47 -1.63 -5.65 -4.05
C TYR A 47 -2.67 -4.77 -4.73
N GLN A 48 -2.64 -4.65 -6.07
CA GLN A 48 -3.57 -3.82 -6.82
C GLN A 48 -5.02 -4.23 -6.56
N GLN A 49 -5.33 -5.53 -6.64
CA GLN A 49 -6.68 -6.04 -6.36
C GLN A 49 -7.14 -5.77 -4.92
N LEU A 50 -6.21 -5.71 -3.96
CA LEU A 50 -6.52 -5.36 -2.57
C LEU A 50 -6.84 -3.87 -2.45
N CYS A 51 -6.02 -3.02 -3.08
CA CYS A 51 -6.21 -1.59 -3.14
C CYS A 51 -7.55 -1.23 -3.82
N ASP A 52 -7.84 -1.81 -4.99
CA ASP A 52 -9.10 -1.65 -5.72
C ASP A 52 -10.32 -2.03 -4.85
N ARG A 53 -10.22 -3.14 -4.12
CA ARG A 53 -11.29 -3.56 -3.20
C ARG A 53 -11.51 -2.51 -2.11
N TYR A 54 -10.45 -2.04 -1.46
CA TYR A 54 -10.56 -1.05 -0.40
C TYR A 54 -11.04 0.31 -0.90
N ILE A 55 -10.72 0.68 -2.14
CA ILE A 55 -11.31 1.85 -2.80
C ILE A 55 -12.83 1.63 -3.00
N MET A 56 -13.23 0.49 -3.54
CA MET A 56 -14.66 0.17 -3.76
C MET A 56 -15.46 0.11 -2.46
N GLU A 57 -14.87 -0.37 -1.37
CA GLU A 57 -15.49 -0.41 -0.04
C GLU A 57 -15.49 0.97 0.65
N GLY A 58 -14.80 1.97 0.11
CA GLY A 58 -14.69 3.32 0.67
C GLY A 58 -13.72 3.41 1.86
N LEU A 59 -12.81 2.44 1.99
CA LEU A 59 -11.75 2.41 3.01
C LEU A 59 -10.51 3.19 2.56
N CYS A 60 -10.19 3.15 1.27
CA CYS A 60 -9.12 3.93 0.65
C CYS A 60 -9.68 4.93 -0.36
N TYR A 61 -8.91 5.99 -0.62
CA TYR A 61 -9.26 7.03 -1.57
C TYR A 61 -8.16 7.14 -2.62
N ASP A 62 -8.53 6.89 -3.87
CA ASP A 62 -7.74 7.27 -5.03
C ASP A 62 -8.05 8.73 -5.36
N VAL A 63 -7.14 9.62 -4.98
CA VAL A 63 -7.24 11.04 -5.34
C VAL A 63 -6.38 11.27 -6.57
N ALA A 64 -6.99 11.12 -7.75
CA ALA A 64 -6.37 11.55 -8.99
C ALA A 64 -6.04 13.05 -8.90
N ILE A 65 -4.75 13.39 -8.91
CA ILE A 65 -4.27 14.79 -8.94
C ILE A 65 -4.53 15.42 -10.30
#